data_AF-A0A7L0J0Q7-F1
#
_entry.id   AF-A0A7L0J0Q7-F1
#
_cell.length_a   1.000
_cell.length_b   1.000
_cell.length_c   1.000
_cell.angle_alpha   90.00
_cell.angle_beta   90.00
_cell.angle_gamma   90.00
#
_symmetry.space_group_name_H-M   'P 1'
#
loop_
_entity.id
_entity.type
_entity.pdbx_description
1 polymer ?
#
loop_
_entity_poly.entity_id
_entity_poly.type
_entity_poly.pdbx_seq_one_letter_code
_entity_poly.pdbx_strand_id
1 'polypeptide(L)'
;QDEELRALQEEEELQRQKLQEEIAGYREQSKQHSLTIVALEDRLLEAMQEQKMLEEEKAALVEKMEDPLHRVTPEEQKSGKKGTSARFALIFPSKLREQLAVAQSMLLEKEAFIGRLTRELSESRARMSDMRGELSEEQKVELEKNQRCLKHREREVNQLREKLSQMCNLVEKKDQSLKAAAEELRYTLTVPSFSQLMEPSCKGDAEPVLGWYMQEQWLGENKLGCFFQVPPLDLADLGAKCQGLRHEETIQRQKEGLAELRERVKMLEKRQNSDAVKKGLEPLVEVLPEEIVQHTGLEMEPAPMSGTKLKAVKAPGHVPNGHSLRITNRAASLEMAEVTDLGEKMYLDVIGALGSLVEMKELSGMQPLQHLPWEEREEAGLQRQRALELLYKKIRNLQHRLERKEEMLKDYEGSMEQLRQNQASLRRCQEEMSNLEDEAHREAEEKALLREALERTQLQLEQEKRLRRVAKRHKV
;
A
#
# COMPACT_ATOMS: atom_id res chain seq x y z
N GLN A 1 2.25 15.63 41.60
CA GLN A 1 1.09 16.52 41.39
C GLN A 1 1.48 17.79 40.63
N ASP A 2 2.20 18.76 41.22
CA ASP A 2 2.56 20.01 40.49
C ASP A 2 3.59 19.84 39.35
N GLU A 3 4.39 18.77 39.37
CA GLU A 3 5.34 18.44 38.31
C GLU A 3 4.66 17.68 37.15
N GLU A 4 3.69 16.82 37.46
CA GLU A 4 2.92 16.07 36.46
C GLU A 4 1.97 16.99 35.68
N LEU A 5 1.36 17.97 36.35
CA LEU A 5 0.54 19.00 35.70
C LEU A 5 1.37 19.89 34.78
N ARG A 6 2.62 20.20 35.14
CA ARG A 6 3.54 20.96 34.27
C ARG A 6 3.97 20.16 33.04
N ALA A 7 4.29 18.88 33.21
CA ALA A 7 4.65 18.01 32.08
C ALA A 7 3.49 17.86 31.08
N LEU A 8 2.25 17.74 31.56
CA LEU A 8 1.06 17.68 30.70
C LEU A 8 0.81 19.00 29.96
N GLN A 9 1.01 20.15 30.62
CA GLN A 9 0.90 21.46 29.98
C GLN A 9 1.98 21.65 28.90
N GLU A 10 3.22 21.26 29.17
CA GLU A 10 4.31 21.31 28.19
C GLU A 10 4.05 20.39 26.99
N GLU A 11 3.45 19.21 27.22
CA GLU A 11 3.06 18.30 26.14
C GLU A 11 1.90 18.85 25.29
N GLU A 12 0.89 19.46 25.91
CA GLU A 12 -0.21 20.14 25.20
C GLU A 12 0.30 21.32 24.36
N GLU A 13 1.21 22.13 24.90
CA GLU A 13 1.85 23.23 24.18
C GLU A 13 2.67 22.73 22.98
N LEU A 14 3.41 21.63 23.15
CA LEU A 14 4.21 21.03 22.10
C LEU A 14 3.34 20.41 20.99
N GLN A 15 2.21 19.79 21.34
CA GLN A 15 1.23 19.32 20.37
C GLN A 15 0.59 20.48 19.61
N ARG A 16 0.27 21.58 20.31
CA ARG A 16 -0.29 22.79 19.68
C ARG A 16 0.70 23.43 18.71
N GLN A 17 1.99 23.47 19.04
CA GLN A 17 3.04 23.97 18.15
C GLN A 17 3.17 23.11 16.89
N LYS A 18 3.20 21.77 17.03
CA LYS A 18 3.22 20.85 15.88
C LYS A 18 2.03 21.05 14.95
N LEU A 19 0.82 21.15 15.51
CA LEU A 19 -0.39 21.41 14.72
C LEU A 19 -0.32 22.77 13.99
N GLN A 20 0.25 23.80 14.62
CA GLN A 20 0.44 25.10 13.97
C GLN A 20 1.44 25.03 12.82
N GLU A 21 2.52 24.27 12.97
CA GLU A 21 3.51 24.04 11.91
C GLU A 21 2.90 23.27 10.72
N GLU A 22 2.11 22.23 10.99
CA GLU A 22 1.39 21.49 9.96
C GLU A 22 0.39 22.39 9.21
N ILE A 23 -0.40 23.19 9.93
CA ILE A 23 -1.33 24.16 9.32
C ILE A 23 -0.57 25.18 8.46
N ALA A 24 0.59 25.67 8.92
CA ALA A 24 1.42 26.58 8.14
C ALA A 24 1.94 25.91 6.86
N GLY A 25 2.37 24.65 6.94
CA GLY A 25 2.78 23.84 5.79
C GLY A 25 1.67 23.67 4.76
N TYR A 26 0.46 23.28 5.20
CA TYR A 26 -0.70 23.14 4.30
C TYR A 26 -1.10 24.47 3.67
N ARG A 27 -1.04 25.58 4.40
CA ARG A 27 -1.30 26.92 3.86
C ARG A 27 -0.30 27.28 2.77
N GLU A 28 0.98 26.98 2.98
CA GLU A 28 2.01 27.28 1.98
C GLU A 28 1.87 26.40 0.75
N GLN A 29 1.56 25.11 0.91
CA GLN A 29 1.24 24.22 -0.19
C GLN A 29 0.03 24.72 -1.00
N SER A 30 -1.03 25.14 -0.31
CA SER A 30 -2.21 25.72 -0.95
C SER A 30 -1.85 26.96 -1.77
N LYS A 31 -0.99 27.86 -1.27
CA LYS A 31 -0.52 29.02 -2.02
C LYS A 31 0.28 28.62 -3.26
N GLN A 32 1.21 27.67 -3.12
CA GLN A 32 2.01 27.19 -4.24
C GLN A 32 1.14 26.56 -5.33
N HIS A 33 0.13 25.78 -4.94
CA HIS A 33 -0.84 25.22 -5.87
C HIS A 33 -1.64 26.32 -6.58
N SER A 34 -2.13 27.33 -5.85
CA SER A 34 -2.83 28.47 -6.45
C SER A 34 -1.96 29.22 -7.46
N LEU A 35 -0.69 29.48 -7.14
CA LEU A 35 0.25 30.12 -8.07
C LEU A 35 0.51 29.26 -9.31
N THR A 36 0.64 27.95 -9.13
CA THR A 36 0.85 27.00 -10.23
C THR A 36 -0.37 26.97 -11.15
N ILE A 37 -1.58 26.96 -10.59
CA ILE A 37 -2.83 27.00 -11.37
C ILE A 37 -2.88 28.27 -12.22
N VAL A 38 -2.62 29.44 -11.64
CA VAL A 38 -2.62 30.71 -12.39
C VAL A 38 -1.59 30.68 -13.53
N ALA A 39 -0.38 30.21 -13.27
CA ALA A 39 0.65 30.10 -14.31
C ALA A 39 0.25 29.12 -15.44
N LEU A 40 -0.51 28.05 -15.12
CA LEU A 40 -1.04 27.13 -16.11
C LEU A 40 -2.22 27.72 -16.88
N GLU A 41 -3.07 28.50 -16.23
CA GLU A 41 -4.16 29.26 -16.87
C GLU A 41 -3.62 30.29 -17.87
N ASP A 42 -2.57 31.03 -17.49
CA ASP A 42 -1.92 32.00 -18.39
C ASP A 42 -1.34 31.31 -19.63
N ARG A 43 -0.61 30.20 -19.45
CA ARG A 43 -0.07 29.41 -20.57
C ARG A 43 -1.16 28.81 -21.45
N LEU A 44 -2.30 28.43 -20.88
CA LEU A 44 -3.45 27.95 -21.63
C LEU A 44 -4.05 29.09 -22.49
N LEU A 45 -4.16 30.29 -21.94
CA LEU A 45 -4.63 31.46 -22.67
C LEU A 45 -3.68 31.82 -23.82
N GLU A 46 -2.37 31.79 -23.61
CA GLU A 46 -1.37 31.98 -24.67
C GLU A 46 -1.53 30.95 -25.78
N ALA A 47 -1.62 29.66 -25.44
CA ALA A 47 -1.82 28.59 -26.41
C ALA A 47 -3.14 28.72 -27.20
N MET A 48 -4.22 29.18 -26.55
CA MET A 48 -5.49 29.47 -27.22
C MET A 48 -5.38 30.63 -28.20
N GLN A 49 -4.62 31.68 -27.85
CA GLN A 49 -4.36 32.79 -28.77
C GLN A 49 -3.54 32.33 -29.98
N GLU A 50 -2.48 31.55 -29.77
CA GLU A 50 -1.68 30.96 -30.85
C GLU A 50 -2.53 30.07 -31.77
N GLN A 51 -3.38 29.22 -31.21
CA GLN A 51 -4.30 28.39 -31.99
C GLN A 51 -5.25 29.24 -32.85
N LYS A 52 -5.81 30.31 -32.28
CA LYS A 52 -6.69 31.21 -33.03
C LYS A 52 -5.95 31.89 -34.18
N MET A 53 -4.73 32.37 -33.96
CA MET A 53 -3.89 32.96 -35.02
C MET A 53 -3.61 31.95 -36.14
N LEU A 54 -3.30 30.70 -35.80
CA LEU A 54 -3.08 29.63 -36.78
C LEU A 54 -4.35 29.25 -37.54
N GLU A 55 -5.52 29.28 -36.90
CA GLU A 55 -6.81 29.05 -37.55
C GLU A 55 -7.15 30.18 -38.54
N GLU A 56 -6.89 31.44 -38.17
CA GLU A 56 -7.04 32.61 -39.05
C GLU A 56 -6.06 32.54 -40.24
N GLU A 57 -4.80 32.17 -40.01
CA GLU A 57 -3.81 31.98 -41.09
C GLU A 57 -4.23 30.83 -42.03
N LYS A 58 -4.70 29.71 -41.46
CA LYS A 58 -5.23 28.59 -42.24
C LYS A 58 -6.44 29.02 -43.08
N ALA A 59 -7.37 29.80 -42.52
CA ALA A 59 -8.51 30.32 -43.27
C ALA A 59 -8.08 31.24 -44.42
N ALA A 60 -7.12 32.15 -44.18
CA ALA A 60 -6.57 33.03 -45.21
C ALA A 60 -5.82 32.26 -46.31
N LEU A 61 -5.15 31.15 -45.97
CA LEU A 61 -4.51 30.28 -46.96
C LEU A 61 -5.54 29.50 -47.78
N VAL A 62 -6.64 29.06 -47.17
CA VAL A 62 -7.76 28.40 -47.87
C VAL A 62 -8.43 29.36 -48.84
N GLU A 63 -8.71 30.60 -48.42
CA GLU A 63 -9.30 31.65 -49.30
C GLU A 63 -8.38 31.94 -50.51
N LYS A 64 -7.07 32.06 -50.29
CA LYS A 64 -6.08 32.22 -51.37
C LYS A 64 -5.98 31.02 -52.31
N MET A 65 -6.35 29.82 -51.85
CA MET A 65 -6.41 28.62 -52.68
C MET A 65 -7.72 28.50 -53.49
N GLU A 66 -8.80 29.15 -53.04
CA GLU A 66 -10.10 29.18 -53.71
C GLU A 66 -10.19 30.28 -54.79
N ASP A 67 -9.47 31.40 -54.60
CA ASP A 67 -9.44 32.54 -55.54
C ASP A 67 -9.01 32.26 -57.01
N PRO A 68 -8.16 31.26 -57.34
CA PRO A 68 -7.84 30.97 -58.74
C PRO A 68 -8.92 30.16 -59.49
N LEU A 69 -9.96 29.66 -58.82
CA LEU A 69 -10.91 28.69 -59.41
C LEU A 69 -12.23 29.31 -59.91
N HIS A 70 -12.44 30.62 -59.74
CA HIS A 70 -13.68 31.30 -60.13
C HIS A 70 -13.53 32.34 -61.26
N ARG A 71 -12.67 32.05 -62.24
CA ARG A 71 -12.69 32.81 -63.50
C ARG A 71 -12.40 31.98 -64.75
N VAL A 72 -13.27 31.01 -65.04
CA VAL A 72 -13.39 30.46 -66.39
C VAL A 72 -14.86 30.22 -66.71
N THR A 73 -15.48 31.16 -67.42
CA THR A 73 -16.63 30.86 -68.28
C THR A 73 -16.16 30.68 -69.73
N PRO A 74 -16.89 29.91 -70.55
CA PRO A 74 -16.36 29.29 -71.76
C PRO A 74 -16.76 30.09 -73.00
N GLU A 75 -15.80 30.42 -73.88
CA GLU A 75 -16.03 30.42 -75.33
C GLU A 75 -14.75 30.68 -76.16
N GLU A 76 -14.79 30.10 -77.37
CA GLU A 76 -14.04 30.43 -78.59
C GLU A 76 -12.63 29.86 -78.88
N GLN A 77 -12.66 28.85 -79.76
CA GLN A 77 -11.98 28.77 -81.07
C GLN A 77 -10.46 28.98 -81.21
N LYS A 78 -9.83 27.95 -81.82
CA LYS A 78 -8.81 27.99 -82.87
C LYS A 78 -7.74 29.10 -82.80
N SER A 79 -6.51 28.72 -82.48
CA SER A 79 -5.35 28.83 -83.39
C SER A 79 -4.07 28.52 -82.62
N GLY A 80 -3.10 27.96 -83.34
CA GLY A 80 -1.85 27.51 -82.74
C GLY A 80 -1.02 28.64 -82.13
N LYS A 81 -0.35 28.32 -81.03
CA LYS A 81 1.00 28.78 -80.70
C LYS A 81 1.59 27.83 -79.66
N LYS A 82 2.58 27.04 -80.10
CA LYS A 82 3.59 26.46 -79.21
C LYS A 82 4.21 27.62 -78.44
N GLY A 83 4.15 27.60 -77.10
CA GLY A 83 4.81 28.67 -76.37
C GLY A 83 4.67 28.77 -74.86
N THR A 84 4.19 27.80 -74.09
CA THR A 84 4.25 27.88 -72.61
C THR A 84 4.25 26.53 -71.89
N SER A 85 4.72 25.44 -72.51
CA SER A 85 4.78 24.13 -71.81
C SER A 85 6.09 23.92 -71.02
N ALA A 86 7.18 24.59 -71.38
CA ALA A 86 8.50 24.30 -70.78
C ALA A 86 8.73 24.90 -69.38
N ARG A 87 8.12 26.04 -69.02
CA ARG A 87 8.31 26.66 -67.70
C ARG A 87 7.52 25.95 -66.60
N PHE A 88 6.26 25.58 -66.86
CA PHE A 88 5.45 24.82 -65.91
C PHE A 88 5.94 23.37 -65.74
N ALA A 89 6.48 22.75 -66.79
CA ALA A 89 7.05 21.40 -66.72
C ALA A 89 8.35 21.31 -65.87
N LEU A 90 9.06 22.42 -65.63
CA LEU A 90 10.25 22.46 -64.78
C LEU A 90 9.96 22.92 -63.33
N ILE A 91 8.92 23.73 -63.12
CA ILE A 91 8.56 24.29 -61.81
C ILE A 91 7.74 23.30 -60.96
N PHE A 92 6.89 22.49 -61.58
CA PHE A 92 6.05 21.53 -60.85
C PHE A 92 6.85 20.36 -60.23
N PRO A 93 7.80 19.72 -60.94
CA PRO A 93 8.62 18.66 -60.35
C PRO A 93 9.60 19.16 -59.28
N SER A 94 10.07 20.40 -59.40
CA SER A 94 10.97 21.01 -58.40
C SER A 94 10.21 21.35 -57.11
N LYS A 95 8.98 21.88 -57.20
CA LYS A 95 8.17 22.15 -56.00
C LYS A 95 7.74 20.87 -55.26
N LEU A 96 7.39 19.80 -55.99
CA LEU A 96 7.08 18.50 -55.40
C LEU A 96 8.32 17.86 -54.74
N ARG A 97 9.50 18.00 -55.36
CA ARG A 97 10.76 17.51 -54.78
C ARG A 97 11.16 18.28 -53.51
N GLU A 98 10.92 19.59 -53.49
CA GLU A 98 11.12 20.43 -52.31
C GLU A 98 10.15 20.03 -51.17
N GLN A 99 8.86 19.84 -51.47
CA GLN A 99 7.88 19.37 -50.49
C GLN A 99 8.20 17.97 -49.96
N LEU A 100 8.69 17.07 -50.82
CA LEU A 100 9.15 15.74 -50.41
C LEU A 100 10.35 15.85 -49.45
N ALA A 101 11.32 16.72 -49.76
CA ALA A 101 12.49 16.93 -48.90
C ALA A 101 12.11 17.52 -47.53
N VAL A 102 11.14 18.46 -47.49
CA VAL A 102 10.60 19.01 -46.24
C VAL A 102 9.88 17.92 -45.45
N ALA A 103 9.03 17.12 -46.09
CA ALA A 103 8.33 16.02 -45.44
C ALA A 103 9.30 14.96 -44.88
N GLN A 104 10.35 14.62 -45.62
CA GLN A 104 11.42 13.71 -45.17
C GLN A 104 12.18 14.30 -43.98
N SER A 105 12.51 15.59 -44.01
CA SER A 105 13.19 16.26 -42.89
C SER A 105 12.34 16.30 -41.63
N MET A 106 11.04 16.62 -41.76
CA MET A 106 10.09 16.57 -40.64
C MET A 106 9.95 15.16 -40.09
N LEU A 107 9.91 14.14 -40.95
CA LEU A 107 9.80 12.75 -40.51
C LEU A 107 11.02 12.33 -39.69
N LEU A 108 12.23 12.67 -40.14
CA LEU A 108 13.47 12.44 -39.39
C LEU A 108 13.47 13.19 -38.03
N GLU A 109 12.95 14.42 -37.98
CA GLU A 109 12.83 15.17 -36.73
C GLU A 109 11.84 14.51 -35.75
N LYS A 110 10.70 14.03 -36.26
CA LYS A 110 9.71 13.29 -35.45
C LYS A 110 10.27 11.95 -34.99
N GLU A 111 11.01 11.22 -35.81
CA GLU A 111 11.72 9.99 -35.40
C GLU A 111 12.75 10.29 -34.31
N ALA A 112 13.52 11.37 -34.44
CA ALA A 112 14.47 11.78 -33.40
C ALA A 112 13.76 12.15 -32.09
N PHE A 113 12.60 12.80 -32.16
CA PHE A 113 11.77 13.13 -31.01
C PHE A 113 11.18 11.88 -30.33
N ILE A 114 10.62 10.95 -31.11
CA ILE A 114 10.16 9.64 -30.61
C ILE A 114 11.32 8.89 -29.95
N GLY A 115 12.52 8.93 -30.55
CA GLY A 115 13.72 8.35 -29.98
C GLY A 115 14.11 8.96 -28.63
N ARG A 116 13.96 10.27 -28.45
CA ARG A 116 14.18 10.95 -27.16
C ARG A 116 13.15 10.52 -26.12
N LEU A 117 11.86 10.56 -26.45
CA LEU A 117 10.79 10.14 -25.54
C LEU A 117 10.91 8.66 -25.14
N THR A 118 11.31 7.80 -26.07
CA THR A 118 11.53 6.38 -25.78
C THR A 118 12.68 6.18 -24.80
N ARG A 119 13.76 6.97 -24.94
CA ARG A 119 14.87 6.99 -23.99
C ARG A 119 14.43 7.49 -22.62
N GLU A 120 13.74 8.63 -22.54
CA GLU A 120 13.21 9.18 -21.28
C GLU A 120 12.27 8.19 -20.57
N LEU A 121 11.40 7.49 -21.30
CA LEU A 121 10.55 6.43 -20.76
C LEU A 121 11.37 5.24 -20.23
N SER A 122 12.42 4.83 -20.96
CA SER A 122 13.30 3.74 -20.51
C SER A 122 14.09 4.12 -19.25
N GLU A 123 14.55 5.37 -19.15
CA GLU A 123 15.24 5.90 -17.98
C GLU A 123 14.29 6.00 -16.78
N SER A 124 13.07 6.51 -16.97
CA SER A 124 12.04 6.55 -15.92
C SER A 124 11.69 5.14 -15.42
N ARG A 125 11.57 4.18 -16.35
CA ARG A 125 11.34 2.77 -16.01
C ARG A 125 12.50 2.17 -15.21
N ALA A 126 13.74 2.49 -15.56
CA ALA A 126 14.92 2.06 -14.80
C ALA A 126 14.90 2.65 -13.39
N ARG A 127 14.68 3.96 -13.23
CA ARG A 127 14.57 4.63 -11.91
C ARG A 127 13.46 4.04 -11.05
N MET A 128 12.28 3.77 -11.63
CA MET A 128 11.19 3.10 -10.91
C MET A 128 11.55 1.66 -10.52
N SER A 129 12.37 0.97 -11.30
CA SER A 129 12.88 -0.36 -10.95
C SER A 129 13.86 -0.29 -9.78
N ASP A 130 14.76 0.70 -9.78
CA ASP A 130 15.71 0.92 -8.70
C ASP A 130 14.99 1.27 -7.40
N MET A 131 14.07 2.23 -7.42
CA MET A 131 13.26 2.60 -6.25
C MET A 131 12.45 1.40 -5.71
N ARG A 132 11.90 0.55 -6.59
CA ARG A 132 11.22 -0.67 -6.16
C ARG A 132 12.18 -1.67 -5.52
N GLY A 133 13.40 -1.78 -6.03
CA GLY A 133 14.45 -2.60 -5.42
C GLY A 133 14.86 -2.09 -4.05
N GLU A 134 15.06 -0.78 -3.91
CA GLU A 134 15.40 -0.12 -2.65
C GLU A 134 14.29 -0.30 -1.60
N LEU A 135 13.02 -0.03 -1.94
CA LEU A 135 11.88 -0.26 -1.06
C LEU A 135 11.78 -1.72 -0.61
N SER A 136 12.05 -2.66 -1.52
CA SER A 136 12.06 -4.09 -1.17
C SER A 136 13.19 -4.45 -0.21
N GLU A 137 14.38 -3.87 -0.36
CA GLU A 137 15.51 -4.13 0.53
C GLU A 137 15.30 -3.47 1.90
N GLU A 138 14.73 -2.26 1.96
CA GLU A 138 14.33 -1.62 3.22
C GLU A 138 13.33 -2.48 4.01
N GLN A 139 12.30 -2.99 3.33
CA GLN A 139 11.34 -3.92 3.93
C GLN A 139 12.04 -5.19 4.46
N LYS A 140 12.97 -5.75 3.69
CA LYS A 140 13.75 -6.92 4.11
C LYS A 140 14.60 -6.63 5.35
N VAL A 141 15.28 -5.49 5.41
CA VAL A 141 16.10 -5.08 6.55
C VAL A 141 15.25 -4.87 7.81
N GLU A 142 14.10 -4.23 7.71
CA GLU A 142 13.21 -4.03 8.86
C GLU A 142 12.61 -5.36 9.35
N LEU A 143 12.26 -6.26 8.44
CA LEU A 143 11.84 -7.62 8.80
C LEU A 143 12.96 -8.39 9.52
N GLU A 144 14.20 -8.31 9.05
CA GLU A 144 15.34 -8.94 9.72
C GLU A 144 15.58 -8.37 11.12
N LYS A 145 15.48 -7.05 11.29
CA LYS A 145 15.57 -6.39 12.59
C LYS A 145 14.46 -6.86 13.53
N ASN A 146 13.22 -6.91 13.05
CA ASN A 146 12.08 -7.40 13.81
C ASN A 146 12.26 -8.88 14.21
N GLN A 147 12.75 -9.72 13.31
CA GLN A 147 13.09 -11.11 13.63
C GLN A 147 14.17 -11.22 14.71
N ARG A 148 15.22 -10.37 14.66
CA ARG A 148 16.26 -10.34 15.70
C ARG A 148 15.69 -9.91 17.06
N CYS A 149 14.83 -8.89 17.08
CA CYS A 149 14.13 -8.43 18.28
C CYS A 149 13.22 -9.52 18.87
N LEU A 150 12.42 -10.19 18.03
CA LEU A 150 11.55 -11.28 18.47
C LEU A 150 12.35 -12.43 19.07
N LYS A 151 13.45 -12.85 18.43
CA LYS A 151 14.36 -13.87 18.99
C LYS A 151 14.97 -13.43 20.32
N HIS A 152 15.25 -12.14 20.51
CA HIS A 152 15.72 -11.64 21.80
C HIS A 152 14.63 -11.71 22.87
N ARG A 153 13.43 -11.21 22.57
CA ARG A 153 12.26 -11.29 23.46
C ARG A 153 11.88 -12.72 23.82
N GLU A 154 11.96 -13.65 22.86
CA GLU A 154 11.73 -15.07 23.11
C GLU A 154 12.72 -15.65 24.13
N ARG A 155 14.01 -15.31 24.01
CA ARG A 155 15.02 -15.70 25.00
C ARG A 155 14.73 -15.12 26.38
N GLU A 156 14.33 -13.86 26.47
CA GLU A 156 13.93 -13.23 27.74
C GLU A 156 12.75 -13.96 28.38
N VAL A 157 11.70 -14.26 27.60
CA VAL A 157 10.53 -15.00 28.08
C VAL A 157 10.91 -16.40 28.55
N ASN A 158 11.79 -17.10 27.82
CA ASN A 158 12.27 -18.42 28.25
C ASN A 158 13.05 -18.35 29.57
N GLN A 159 13.94 -17.37 29.72
CA GLN A 159 14.65 -17.15 30.99
C GLN A 159 13.70 -16.83 32.15
N LEU A 160 12.65 -16.04 31.91
CA LEU A 160 11.64 -15.74 32.92
C LEU A 160 10.81 -16.97 33.28
N ARG A 161 10.43 -17.79 32.29
CA ARG A 161 9.74 -19.07 32.53
C ARG A 161 10.60 -20.03 33.35
N GLU A 162 11.90 -20.11 33.07
CA GLU A 162 12.84 -20.91 33.86
C GLU A 162 12.93 -20.43 35.31
N LYS A 163 13.05 -19.11 35.53
CA LYS A 163 13.05 -18.52 36.89
C LYS A 163 11.75 -18.80 37.64
N LEU A 164 10.60 -18.68 36.96
CA LEU A 164 9.31 -19.02 37.55
C LEU A 164 9.22 -20.51 37.92
N SER A 165 9.70 -21.41 37.05
CA SER A 165 9.77 -22.84 37.37
C SER A 165 10.65 -23.12 38.59
N GLN A 166 11.81 -22.44 38.71
CA GLN A 166 12.67 -22.54 39.88
C GLN A 166 11.98 -22.05 41.15
N MET A 167 11.25 -20.93 41.08
CA MET A 167 10.46 -20.43 42.21
C MET A 167 9.32 -21.37 42.59
N CYS A 168 8.58 -21.93 41.63
CA CYS A 168 7.53 -22.92 41.89
C CYS A 168 8.09 -24.13 42.63
N ASN A 169 9.20 -24.70 42.17
CA ASN A 169 9.87 -25.83 42.83
C ASN A 169 10.30 -25.49 44.27
N LEU A 170 10.73 -24.25 44.52
CA LEU A 170 11.12 -23.82 45.86
C LEU A 170 9.90 -23.68 46.79
N VAL A 171 8.80 -23.11 46.29
CA VAL A 171 7.54 -22.99 47.03
C VAL A 171 6.99 -24.37 47.37
N GLU A 172 6.97 -25.31 46.42
CA GLU A 172 6.54 -26.69 46.66
C GLU A 172 7.37 -27.38 47.76
N LYS A 173 8.69 -27.21 47.76
CA LYS A 173 9.57 -27.74 48.83
C LYS A 173 9.27 -27.11 50.20
N LYS A 174 9.00 -25.80 50.23
CA LYS A 174 8.64 -25.09 51.46
C LYS A 174 7.27 -25.56 51.97
N ASP A 175 6.30 -25.74 51.09
CA ASP A 175 4.98 -26.28 51.43
C ASP A 175 5.08 -27.71 51.98
N GLN A 176 5.89 -28.56 51.37
CA GLN A 176 6.17 -29.91 51.89
C GLN A 176 6.81 -29.86 53.28
N SER A 177 7.79 -28.97 53.49
CA SER A 177 8.46 -28.81 54.78
C SER A 177 7.50 -28.28 55.86
N LEU A 178 6.62 -27.33 55.51
CA LEU A 178 5.59 -26.80 56.40
C LEU A 178 4.55 -27.87 56.76
N LYS A 179 4.14 -28.71 55.80
CA LYS A 179 3.26 -29.85 56.05
C LYS A 179 3.91 -30.85 57.02
N ALA A 180 5.17 -31.21 56.81
CA ALA A 180 5.92 -32.08 57.71
C ALA A 180 6.02 -31.50 59.13
N ALA A 181 6.39 -30.22 59.26
CA ALA A 181 6.44 -29.55 60.57
C ALA A 181 5.07 -29.48 61.25
N ALA A 182 3.99 -29.26 60.49
CA ALA A 182 2.62 -29.29 61.02
C ALA A 182 2.21 -30.70 61.49
N GLU A 183 2.64 -31.75 60.79
CA GLU A 183 2.43 -33.14 61.19
C GLU A 183 3.22 -33.51 62.45
N GLU A 184 4.48 -33.07 62.58
CA GLU A 184 5.28 -33.21 63.82
C GLU A 184 4.61 -32.51 65.01
N LEU A 185 4.09 -31.29 64.81
CA LEU A 185 3.32 -30.59 65.83
C LEU A 185 2.04 -31.34 66.21
N ARG A 186 1.33 -31.93 65.24
CA ARG A 186 0.16 -32.76 65.55
C ARG A 186 0.55 -34.03 66.31
N TYR A 187 1.67 -34.65 65.96
CA TYR A 187 2.15 -35.85 66.63
C TYR A 187 2.54 -35.54 68.08
N THR A 188 3.34 -34.49 68.31
CA THR A 188 3.74 -34.07 69.67
C THR A 188 2.55 -33.66 70.55
N LEU A 189 1.52 -33.02 69.97
CA LEU A 189 0.27 -32.68 70.69
C LEU A 189 -0.61 -33.89 71.01
N THR A 190 -0.46 -35.00 70.26
CA THR A 190 -1.22 -36.24 70.46
C THR A 190 -0.45 -37.31 71.25
N VAL A 191 0.82 -37.08 71.59
CA VAL A 191 1.57 -37.92 72.55
C VAL A 191 0.95 -37.75 73.96
N PRO A 192 0.55 -38.84 74.65
CA PRO A 192 -0.17 -38.77 75.94
C PRO A 192 0.62 -38.17 77.12
N SER A 193 1.87 -37.77 76.92
CA SER A 193 2.75 -37.30 77.99
C SER A 193 2.49 -35.85 78.43
N PHE A 194 1.86 -35.02 77.60
CA PHE A 194 1.52 -33.63 77.98
C PHE A 194 0.17 -33.53 78.72
N SER A 195 -0.63 -34.60 78.72
CA SER A 195 -1.96 -34.63 79.35
C SER A 195 -1.96 -35.20 80.78
N GLN A 196 -0.78 -35.48 81.37
CA GLN A 196 -0.67 -36.10 82.70
C GLN A 196 -0.26 -35.15 83.84
N LEU A 197 -0.17 -33.83 83.61
CA LEU A 197 0.21 -32.87 84.67
C LEU A 197 -0.89 -31.87 85.06
N MET A 198 -2.15 -32.18 84.80
CA MET A 198 -3.27 -31.37 85.30
C MET A 198 -4.39 -32.28 85.80
N GLU A 199 -4.35 -32.59 87.10
CA GLU A 199 -5.47 -32.74 88.05
C GLU A 199 -4.98 -33.50 89.31
N PRO A 200 -5.60 -33.37 90.50
CA PRO A 200 -6.48 -32.31 91.02
C PRO A 200 -6.11 -31.88 92.46
N SER A 201 -6.85 -30.93 93.07
CA SER A 201 -7.52 -31.12 94.38
C SER A 201 -7.67 -29.83 95.22
N CYS A 202 -8.88 -29.71 95.81
CA CYS A 202 -9.28 -28.98 97.02
C CYS A 202 -9.48 -27.45 97.00
N LYS A 203 -10.77 -27.08 96.93
CA LYS A 203 -11.56 -26.30 97.91
C LYS A 203 -10.92 -25.06 98.58
N GLY A 204 -11.60 -23.92 98.45
CA GLY A 204 -11.69 -22.91 99.52
C GLY A 204 -11.33 -21.49 99.09
N ASP A 205 -12.39 -20.67 99.00
CA ASP A 205 -12.47 -19.26 99.39
C ASP A 205 -11.78 -18.14 98.57
N ALA A 206 -12.66 -17.30 98.01
CA ALA A 206 -12.63 -15.83 97.89
C ALA A 206 -11.34 -15.11 97.39
N GLU A 207 -11.53 -14.41 96.26
CA GLU A 207 -10.81 -13.19 95.83
C GLU A 207 -10.57 -12.15 96.95
N PRO A 208 -9.68 -11.13 96.81
CA PRO A 208 -9.19 -10.54 95.54
C PRO A 208 -7.70 -10.11 95.47
N VAL A 209 -7.26 -9.89 94.22
CA VAL A 209 -6.42 -8.77 93.72
C VAL A 209 -5.19 -8.34 94.53
N LEU A 210 -4.00 -8.49 93.93
CA LEU A 210 -3.00 -7.42 93.81
C LEU A 210 -1.87 -7.84 92.86
N GLY A 211 -1.68 -7.05 91.80
CA GLY A 211 -0.59 -7.22 90.85
C GLY A 211 0.74 -6.74 91.43
N TRP A 212 1.80 -7.49 91.15
CA TRP A 212 3.17 -7.01 91.23
C TRP A 212 3.95 -7.39 89.97
N TYR A 213 4.54 -6.37 89.37
CA TYR A 213 5.53 -6.41 88.31
C TYR A 213 6.76 -7.24 88.73
N MET A 214 7.30 -8.05 87.81
CA MET A 214 8.73 -8.34 87.77
C MET A 214 9.23 -8.33 86.33
N GLN A 215 10.02 -7.31 86.05
CA GLN A 215 10.93 -7.16 84.92
C GLN A 215 12.33 -7.40 85.46
N GLU A 216 13.10 -8.32 84.86
CA GLU A 216 14.58 -8.42 84.86
C GLU A 216 14.93 -9.68 84.04
N GLN A 217 15.24 -9.55 82.75
CA GLN A 217 16.58 -9.33 82.17
C GLN A 217 17.59 -10.42 82.53
N TRP A 218 17.76 -11.38 81.61
CA TRP A 218 18.95 -12.25 81.53
C TRP A 218 19.71 -11.93 80.24
N LEU A 219 20.90 -11.37 80.41
CA LEU A 219 21.98 -11.33 79.42
C LEU A 219 23.16 -12.10 80.06
N GLY A 220 23.64 -13.16 79.40
CA GLY A 220 24.78 -13.96 79.85
C GLY A 220 25.09 -15.05 78.83
N GLU A 221 26.35 -15.14 78.43
CA GLU A 221 26.81 -15.52 77.10
C GLU A 221 27.13 -17.01 76.88
N ASN A 222 27.07 -17.41 75.60
CA ASN A 222 27.95 -18.33 74.88
C ASN A 222 28.02 -19.82 75.29
N LYS A 223 27.37 -20.68 74.49
CA LYS A 223 28.01 -21.55 73.46
C LYS A 223 27.01 -22.59 72.94
N LEU A 224 26.49 -22.39 71.73
CA LEU A 224 26.33 -23.43 70.69
C LEU A 224 26.02 -22.72 69.34
N GLY A 225 27.00 -22.69 68.43
CA GLY A 225 26.78 -22.34 67.02
C GLY A 225 25.93 -23.41 66.32
N CYS A 226 25.31 -23.18 65.17
CA CYS A 226 25.78 -22.45 64.00
C CYS A 226 24.56 -22.12 63.09
N PHE A 227 24.75 -21.19 62.15
CA PHE A 227 23.81 -20.73 61.11
C PHE A 227 22.77 -19.67 61.51
N PHE A 228 23.22 -18.43 61.69
CA PHE A 228 22.60 -17.22 61.10
C PHE A 228 23.58 -16.06 61.30
N GLN A 229 24.60 -15.97 60.44
CA GLN A 229 25.33 -14.72 60.21
C GLN A 229 24.91 -14.21 58.83
N VAL A 230 23.88 -13.37 58.82
CA VAL A 230 23.67 -12.42 57.72
C VAL A 230 24.30 -11.12 58.19
N PRO A 231 25.32 -10.58 57.50
CA PRO A 231 25.88 -9.28 57.83
C PRO A 231 24.77 -8.22 57.71
N PRO A 232 24.76 -7.16 58.53
CA PRO A 232 23.94 -6.00 58.25
C PRO A 232 24.56 -5.31 57.02
N LEU A 233 24.12 -5.70 55.83
CA LEU A 233 24.31 -4.84 54.67
C LEU A 233 23.39 -3.65 54.89
N ASP A 234 24.02 -2.54 55.26
CA ASP A 234 23.43 -1.23 55.39
C ASP A 234 22.59 -0.94 54.13
N LEU A 235 21.28 -0.77 54.33
CA LEU A 235 20.34 -0.43 53.25
C LEU A 235 20.74 0.89 52.57
N ALA A 236 21.57 1.71 53.21
CA ALA A 236 22.18 2.90 52.61
C ALA A 236 23.17 2.56 51.47
N ASP A 237 23.92 1.45 51.56
CA ASP A 237 24.88 1.04 50.52
C ASP A 237 24.20 0.46 49.26
N LEU A 238 23.01 -0.15 49.42
CA LEU A 238 22.18 -0.56 48.28
C LEU A 238 21.47 0.64 47.64
N GLY A 239 21.11 1.65 48.43
CA GLY A 239 20.60 2.93 47.95
C GLY A 239 21.64 3.72 47.14
N ALA A 240 22.89 3.76 47.62
CA ALA A 240 24.00 4.44 46.96
C ALA A 240 24.38 3.79 45.61
N LYS A 241 24.29 2.47 45.48
CA LYS A 241 24.49 1.76 44.20
C LYS A 241 23.39 2.05 43.16
N CYS A 242 22.18 2.39 43.61
CA CYS A 242 21.06 2.64 42.70
C CYS A 242 21.04 4.05 42.09
N GLN A 243 21.79 5.02 42.64
CA GLN A 243 21.87 6.38 42.09
C GLN A 243 22.90 6.55 40.96
N GLY A 244 23.85 5.63 40.80
CA GLY A 244 24.89 5.70 39.75
C GLY A 244 24.64 4.84 38.52
N LEU A 245 24.00 3.67 38.67
CA LEU A 245 23.97 2.66 37.60
C LEU A 245 23.19 3.07 36.35
N ARG A 246 22.10 3.85 36.49
CA ARG A 246 21.38 4.39 35.32
C ARG A 246 22.20 5.45 34.59
N HIS A 247 23.00 6.21 35.32
CA HIS A 247 23.85 7.25 34.72
C HIS A 247 25.07 6.64 34.07
N GLU A 248 25.72 5.66 34.71
CA GLU A 248 26.82 4.88 34.14
C GLU A 248 26.38 4.12 32.89
N GLU A 249 25.20 3.49 32.91
CA GLU A 249 24.64 2.84 31.71
C GLU A 249 24.30 3.84 30.59
N THR A 250 23.78 5.03 30.93
CA THR A 250 23.54 6.08 29.93
C THR A 250 24.85 6.59 29.35
N ILE A 251 25.87 6.81 30.17
CA ILE A 251 27.22 7.20 29.74
C ILE A 251 27.84 6.10 28.86
N GLN A 252 27.63 4.84 29.21
CA GLN A 252 28.13 3.71 28.43
C GLN A 252 27.44 3.62 27.07
N ARG A 253 26.11 3.75 27.02
CA ARG A 253 25.34 3.80 25.77
C ARG A 253 25.73 5.01 24.91
N GLN A 254 26.00 6.17 25.52
CA GLN A 254 26.49 7.36 24.83
C GLN A 254 27.91 7.16 24.28
N LYS A 255 28.81 6.52 25.03
CA LYS A 255 30.17 6.17 24.56
C LYS A 255 30.12 5.18 23.40
N GLU A 256 29.24 4.18 23.47
CA GLU A 256 29.02 3.19 22.41
C GLU A 256 28.45 3.85 21.15
N GLY A 257 27.42 4.70 21.29
CA GLY A 257 26.87 5.46 20.16
C GLY A 257 27.87 6.42 19.52
N LEU A 258 28.74 7.05 20.32
CA LEU A 258 29.83 7.89 19.80
C LEU A 258 30.92 7.06 19.09
N ALA A 259 31.23 5.86 19.58
CA ALA A 259 32.16 4.96 18.90
C ALA A 259 31.59 4.50 17.55
N GLU A 260 30.31 4.14 17.50
CA GLU A 260 29.61 3.76 16.26
C GLU A 260 29.55 4.92 15.25
N LEU A 261 29.25 6.14 15.70
CA LEU A 261 29.27 7.33 14.86
C LEU A 261 30.67 7.62 14.31
N ARG A 262 31.72 7.51 15.14
CA ARG A 262 33.11 7.67 14.69
C ARG A 262 33.49 6.61 13.65
N GLU A 263 33.01 5.38 13.80
CA GLU A 263 33.24 4.32 12.82
C GLU A 263 32.48 4.57 11.51
N ARG A 264 31.21 5.01 11.57
CA ARG A 264 30.44 5.40 10.38
C ARG A 264 31.08 6.57 9.64
N VAL A 265 31.53 7.60 10.36
CA VAL A 265 32.27 8.73 9.76
C VAL A 265 33.57 8.23 9.11
N LYS A 266 34.34 7.36 9.77
CA LYS A 266 35.55 6.75 9.19
C LYS A 266 35.26 5.92 7.94
N MET A 267 34.12 5.23 7.88
CA MET A 267 33.68 4.49 6.70
C MET A 267 33.25 5.42 5.56
N LEU A 268 32.57 6.53 5.88
CA LEU A 268 32.18 7.55 4.91
C LEU A 268 33.40 8.30 4.36
N GLU A 269 34.37 8.66 5.19
CA GLU A 269 35.64 9.27 4.77
C GLU A 269 36.46 8.32 3.88
N LYS A 270 36.51 7.02 4.20
CA LYS A 270 37.11 6.00 3.31
C LYS A 270 36.39 5.89 1.98
N ARG A 271 35.06 6.05 1.95
CA ARG A 271 34.26 6.02 0.71
C ARG A 271 34.53 7.27 -0.14
N GLN A 272 34.58 8.45 0.48
CA GLN A 272 34.90 9.70 -0.19
C GLN A 272 36.34 9.76 -0.72
N ASN A 273 37.31 9.18 0.00
CA ASN A 273 38.70 9.08 -0.48
C ASN A 273 38.85 8.07 -1.64
N SER A 274 37.93 7.12 -1.79
CA SER A 274 37.91 6.15 -2.91
C SER A 274 37.28 6.74 -4.17
N ASP A 275 36.29 7.63 -4.01
CA ASP A 275 35.66 8.37 -5.12
C ASP A 275 36.53 9.52 -5.66
N ALA A 276 37.48 10.03 -4.87
CA ALA A 276 38.47 11.01 -5.33
C ALA A 276 39.57 10.39 -6.23
N VAL A 277 39.77 9.06 -6.21
CA VAL A 277 40.82 8.38 -7.00
C VAL A 277 40.32 7.89 -8.36
N LYS A 278 38.99 7.89 -8.62
CA LYS A 278 38.40 7.38 -9.88
C LYS A 278 38.00 8.45 -10.89
N LYS A 279 38.37 9.71 -10.69
CA LYS A 279 38.29 10.76 -11.73
C LYS A 279 39.67 11.03 -12.31
N GLY A 280 40.13 10.12 -13.15
CA GLY A 280 41.31 10.31 -13.96
C GLY A 280 41.54 9.10 -14.83
N LEU A 281 41.44 9.31 -16.14
CA LEU A 281 41.87 8.45 -17.25
C LEU A 281 40.80 7.51 -17.84
N GLU A 282 40.12 8.03 -18.87
CA GLU A 282 39.96 7.34 -20.16
C GLU A 282 41.02 7.93 -21.13
N PRO A 283 41.30 7.38 -22.34
CA PRO A 283 40.66 6.24 -23.03
C PRO A 283 41.66 5.24 -23.68
N LEU A 284 41.22 4.02 -24.05
CA LEU A 284 41.83 3.34 -25.21
C LEU A 284 40.87 2.33 -25.87
N VAL A 285 40.79 2.50 -27.19
CA VAL A 285 40.13 1.69 -28.22
C VAL A 285 40.77 0.31 -28.34
N GLU A 286 39.96 -0.75 -28.53
CA GLU A 286 40.32 -1.86 -29.42
C GLU A 286 39.09 -2.67 -29.83
N VAL A 287 39.15 -3.18 -31.06
CA VAL A 287 38.05 -3.69 -31.89
C VAL A 287 38.39 -5.12 -32.33
N LEU A 288 37.33 -5.93 -32.54
CA LEU A 288 37.20 -7.16 -33.35
C LEU A 288 37.27 -8.55 -32.62
N PRO A 289 36.80 -9.66 -33.25
CA PRO A 289 35.60 -10.41 -32.81
C PRO A 289 35.88 -11.93 -32.63
N GLU A 290 34.91 -12.74 -32.19
CA GLU A 290 34.74 -14.12 -32.70
C GLU A 290 33.47 -14.80 -32.17
N GLU A 291 33.12 -15.85 -32.88
CA GLU A 291 31.80 -16.39 -33.16
C GLU A 291 31.67 -17.81 -32.56
N ILE A 292 30.43 -18.28 -32.39
CA ILE A 292 29.99 -19.70 -32.27
C ILE A 292 30.02 -20.35 -30.86
N VAL A 293 28.84 -20.70 -30.32
CA VAL A 293 28.30 -22.09 -30.24
C VAL A 293 26.86 -22.03 -29.68
N GLN A 294 26.01 -22.82 -30.32
CA GLN A 294 24.56 -22.99 -30.14
C GLN A 294 24.22 -23.98 -28.99
N HIS A 295 23.14 -23.72 -28.26
CA HIS A 295 22.25 -24.75 -27.69
C HIS A 295 20.83 -24.15 -27.67
N THR A 296 19.96 -24.50 -28.63
CA THR A 296 18.99 -25.62 -28.61
C THR A 296 17.89 -25.43 -27.55
N GLY A 297 16.67 -25.16 -28.02
CA GLY A 297 15.44 -25.18 -27.21
C GLY A 297 14.29 -24.34 -27.78
N LEU A 298 13.84 -24.63 -29.00
CA LEU A 298 12.59 -24.13 -29.56
C LEU A 298 11.48 -25.16 -29.29
N GLU A 299 10.37 -24.72 -28.68
CA GLU A 299 9.10 -25.43 -28.72
C GLU A 299 8.03 -24.44 -29.22
N MET A 300 7.73 -24.51 -30.51
CA MET A 300 6.46 -24.04 -31.05
C MET A 300 6.08 -25.01 -32.16
N GLU A 301 4.93 -25.64 -31.98
CA GLU A 301 4.34 -26.62 -32.89
C GLU A 301 3.72 -25.91 -34.11
N PRO A 302 3.94 -26.45 -35.32
CA PRO A 302 2.90 -26.41 -36.34
C PRO A 302 2.70 -27.80 -36.97
N ALA A 303 1.45 -28.27 -36.99
CA ALA A 303 1.07 -29.48 -37.70
C ALA A 303 0.88 -29.21 -39.21
N PRO A 304 1.27 -30.16 -40.10
CA PRO A 304 1.43 -29.91 -41.53
C PRO A 304 0.21 -30.25 -42.38
N MET A 305 0.04 -29.48 -43.45
CA MET A 305 -0.73 -29.84 -44.64
C MET A 305 -0.02 -30.98 -45.37
N SER A 306 -0.68 -32.13 -45.50
CA SER A 306 -0.18 -33.25 -46.32
C SER A 306 -1.09 -33.43 -47.54
N GLY A 307 -0.54 -33.11 -48.71
CA GLY A 307 -1.12 -33.46 -49.99
C GLY A 307 -0.74 -34.90 -50.36
N THR A 308 -1.72 -35.68 -50.84
CA THR A 308 -1.47 -37.01 -51.40
C THR A 308 -2.04 -37.11 -52.80
N LYS A 309 -1.13 -37.41 -53.74
CA LYS A 309 -1.38 -37.66 -55.16
C LYS A 309 -2.29 -38.88 -55.40
N LEU A 310 -3.21 -38.69 -56.33
CA LEU A 310 -3.62 -39.56 -57.43
C LEU A 310 -3.14 -41.03 -57.40
N LYS A 311 -4.11 -41.96 -57.41
CA LYS A 311 -4.00 -43.24 -58.11
C LYS A 311 -5.17 -43.42 -59.08
N ALA A 312 -4.80 -43.76 -60.31
CA ALA A 312 -5.68 -44.09 -61.42
C ALA A 312 -6.37 -45.45 -61.21
N VAL A 313 -7.66 -45.52 -61.56
CA VAL A 313 -8.37 -46.77 -61.86
C VAL A 313 -9.07 -46.60 -63.20
N LYS A 314 -8.84 -47.55 -64.10
CA LYS A 314 -9.44 -47.63 -65.44
C LYS A 314 -10.91 -48.06 -65.37
N ALA A 315 -11.65 -47.60 -66.37
CA ALA A 315 -13.10 -47.70 -66.63
C ALA A 315 -13.73 -49.10 -66.58
N PRO A 316 -15.07 -49.16 -66.63
CA PRO A 316 -15.69 -49.57 -67.89
C PRO A 316 -16.77 -48.61 -68.37
N GLY A 317 -16.82 -48.45 -69.69
CA GLY A 317 -17.81 -47.64 -70.38
C GLY A 317 -19.23 -48.14 -70.16
N HIS A 318 -20.11 -47.20 -69.86
CA HIS A 318 -21.49 -47.26 -70.32
C HIS A 318 -21.92 -45.82 -70.51
N VAL A 319 -22.38 -45.48 -71.72
CA VAL A 319 -23.07 -44.23 -71.98
C VAL A 319 -24.51 -44.44 -71.47
N PRO A 320 -25.00 -43.70 -70.45
CA PRO A 320 -26.42 -43.53 -70.28
C PRO A 320 -26.81 -42.26 -71.05
N ASN A 321 -27.72 -42.49 -71.97
CA ASN A 321 -28.44 -41.50 -72.74
C ASN A 321 -28.71 -40.22 -71.94
N GLY A 322 -28.38 -39.08 -72.56
CA GLY A 322 -28.52 -37.76 -71.98
C GLY A 322 -29.97 -37.42 -71.64
N HIS A 323 -30.12 -36.41 -70.78
CA HIS A 323 -31.33 -35.64 -70.45
C HIS A 323 -31.93 -35.83 -69.05
N SER A 324 -31.82 -36.97 -68.38
CA SER A 324 -32.38 -37.09 -67.01
C SER A 324 -31.41 -36.65 -65.90
N LEU A 325 -30.11 -37.01 -66.00
CA LEU A 325 -29.10 -36.65 -64.98
C LEU A 325 -28.70 -35.17 -64.97
N ARG A 326 -28.92 -34.45 -66.09
CA ARG A 326 -28.64 -33.00 -66.17
C ARG A 326 -29.65 -32.17 -65.41
N ILE A 327 -30.89 -32.65 -65.27
CA ILE A 327 -31.95 -31.91 -64.57
C ILE A 327 -31.76 -32.08 -63.06
N THR A 328 -31.44 -33.29 -62.59
CA THR A 328 -31.14 -33.54 -61.18
C THR A 328 -29.84 -32.88 -60.74
N ASN A 329 -28.76 -32.92 -61.54
CA ASN A 329 -27.52 -32.22 -61.19
C ASN A 329 -27.64 -30.70 -61.28
N ARG A 330 -28.51 -30.16 -62.15
CA ARG A 330 -28.76 -28.72 -62.25
C ARG A 330 -29.67 -28.21 -61.13
N ALA A 331 -30.65 -29.01 -60.71
CA ALA A 331 -31.44 -28.75 -59.51
C ALA A 331 -30.56 -28.86 -58.25
N ALA A 332 -29.75 -29.91 -58.13
CA ALA A 332 -28.83 -30.08 -57.00
C ALA A 332 -27.74 -29.00 -56.95
N SER A 333 -27.22 -28.53 -58.09
CA SER A 333 -26.26 -27.42 -58.11
C SER A 333 -26.90 -26.05 -57.89
N LEU A 334 -28.19 -25.89 -58.21
CA LEU A 334 -28.97 -24.70 -57.87
C LEU A 334 -29.31 -24.67 -56.37
N GLU A 335 -29.78 -25.77 -55.80
CA GLU A 335 -30.04 -25.93 -54.37
C GLU A 335 -28.76 -25.72 -53.54
N MET A 336 -27.61 -26.25 -53.98
CA MET A 336 -26.33 -26.03 -53.31
C MET A 336 -25.85 -24.57 -53.40
N ALA A 337 -26.16 -23.87 -54.49
CA ALA A 337 -25.88 -22.43 -54.61
C ALA A 337 -26.76 -21.60 -53.66
N GLU A 338 -28.07 -21.88 -53.61
CA GLU A 338 -29.02 -21.20 -52.72
C GLU A 338 -28.66 -21.39 -51.23
N VAL A 339 -28.17 -22.57 -50.83
CA VAL A 339 -27.73 -22.83 -49.46
C VAL A 339 -26.47 -22.04 -49.11
N THR A 340 -25.49 -21.94 -50.02
CA THR A 340 -24.29 -21.11 -49.80
C THR A 340 -24.62 -19.62 -49.73
N ASP A 341 -25.61 -19.18 -50.49
CA ASP A 341 -26.06 -17.80 -50.55
C ASP A 341 -26.76 -17.38 -49.25
N LEU A 342 -27.58 -18.27 -48.69
CA LEU A 342 -28.21 -18.06 -47.40
C LEU A 342 -27.17 -17.99 -46.27
N GLY A 343 -26.17 -18.87 -46.29
CA GLY A 343 -25.08 -18.86 -45.32
C GLY A 343 -24.24 -17.58 -45.37
N GLU A 344 -23.96 -17.08 -46.57
CA GLU A 344 -23.26 -15.80 -46.76
C GLU A 344 -24.08 -14.62 -46.23
N LYS A 345 -25.38 -14.57 -46.54
CA LYS A 345 -26.27 -13.52 -46.03
C LYS A 345 -26.30 -13.51 -44.51
N MET A 346 -26.45 -14.67 -43.87
CA MET A 346 -26.43 -14.79 -42.42
C MET A 346 -25.10 -14.29 -41.82
N TYR A 347 -23.96 -14.61 -42.44
CA TYR A 347 -22.66 -14.11 -42.00
C TYR A 347 -22.61 -12.58 -42.05
N LEU A 348 -23.04 -11.97 -43.16
CA LEU A 348 -23.05 -10.51 -43.32
C LEU A 348 -24.00 -9.83 -42.32
N ASP A 349 -25.17 -10.41 -42.07
CA ASP A 349 -26.13 -9.90 -41.08
C ASP A 349 -25.53 -9.95 -39.66
N VAL A 350 -24.90 -11.07 -39.27
CA VAL A 350 -24.26 -11.22 -37.95
C VAL A 350 -23.09 -10.25 -37.78
N ILE A 351 -22.23 -10.14 -38.80
CA ILE A 351 -21.07 -9.26 -38.76
C ILE A 351 -21.49 -7.79 -38.75
N GLY A 352 -22.52 -7.43 -39.50
CA GLY A 352 -23.11 -6.09 -39.48
C GLY A 352 -23.74 -5.74 -38.13
N ALA A 353 -24.49 -6.66 -37.53
CA ALA A 353 -25.06 -6.49 -36.20
C ALA A 353 -23.97 -6.36 -35.12
N LEU A 354 -22.93 -7.21 -35.17
CA LEU A 354 -21.79 -7.17 -34.26
C LEU A 354 -21.01 -5.84 -34.41
N GLY A 355 -20.77 -5.40 -35.64
CA GLY A 355 -20.13 -4.12 -35.92
C GLY A 355 -20.92 -2.95 -35.36
N SER A 356 -22.24 -2.97 -35.50
CA SER A 356 -23.14 -1.95 -34.95
C SER A 356 -23.11 -1.92 -33.42
N LEU A 357 -23.15 -3.09 -32.76
CA LEU A 357 -23.06 -3.21 -31.30
C LEU A 357 -21.74 -2.69 -30.73
N VAL A 358 -20.65 -2.87 -31.49
CA VAL A 358 -19.30 -2.49 -31.09
C VAL A 358 -18.94 -1.06 -31.58
N GLU A 359 -19.89 -0.36 -32.19
CA GLU A 359 -19.76 0.99 -32.76
C GLU A 359 -18.60 1.09 -33.77
N MET A 360 -18.38 0.04 -34.56
CA MET A 360 -17.46 0.07 -35.68
C MET A 360 -18.18 0.55 -36.94
N LYS A 361 -17.70 1.66 -37.51
CA LYS A 361 -18.14 2.12 -38.83
C LYS A 361 -17.72 1.10 -39.89
N GLU A 362 -18.65 0.81 -40.80
CA GLU A 362 -18.52 0.01 -42.04
C GLU A 362 -17.32 -0.93 -42.13
N LEU A 363 -17.59 -2.22 -41.96
CA LEU A 363 -16.59 -3.26 -42.11
C LEU A 363 -16.29 -3.47 -43.60
N SER A 364 -15.02 -3.69 -43.95
CA SER A 364 -14.61 -3.97 -45.32
C SER A 364 -14.99 -5.40 -45.76
N GLY A 365 -15.29 -5.59 -47.05
CA GLY A 365 -15.58 -6.92 -47.61
C GLY A 365 -17.02 -7.39 -47.41
N MET A 366 -17.98 -6.49 -47.19
CA MET A 366 -19.41 -6.81 -47.01
C MET A 366 -20.18 -7.06 -48.31
N GLN A 367 -19.46 -7.22 -49.42
CA GLN A 367 -20.03 -7.48 -50.74
C GLN A 367 -20.33 -8.99 -50.89
N PRO A 368 -21.46 -9.39 -51.52
CA PRO A 368 -21.73 -10.80 -51.82
C PRO A 368 -20.71 -11.41 -52.79
N LEU A 369 -20.28 -12.65 -52.57
CA LEU A 369 -19.23 -13.32 -53.36
C LEU A 369 -19.76 -13.94 -54.67
N GLN A 370 -21.07 -14.12 -54.82
CA GLN A 370 -21.71 -14.85 -55.92
C GLN A 370 -21.32 -14.38 -57.33
N HIS A 371 -21.12 -13.08 -57.51
CA HIS A 371 -20.91 -12.47 -58.83
C HIS A 371 -19.47 -11.98 -59.07
N LEU A 372 -18.57 -12.20 -58.11
CA LEU A 372 -17.20 -11.72 -58.20
C LEU A 372 -16.29 -12.76 -58.90
N PRO A 373 -15.32 -12.32 -59.73
CA PRO A 373 -14.25 -13.16 -60.25
C PRO A 373 -13.34 -13.66 -59.11
N TRP A 374 -12.55 -14.71 -59.39
CA TRP A 374 -11.78 -15.41 -58.37
C TRP A 374 -10.82 -14.51 -57.58
N GLU A 375 -10.07 -13.62 -58.24
CA GLU A 375 -9.17 -12.68 -57.55
C GLU A 375 -9.91 -11.72 -56.60
N GLU A 376 -11.08 -11.20 -57.00
CA GLU A 376 -11.89 -10.32 -56.15
C GLU A 376 -12.50 -11.07 -54.95
N ARG A 377 -12.75 -12.38 -55.08
CA ARG A 377 -13.19 -13.22 -53.94
C ARG A 377 -12.10 -13.43 -52.91
N GLU A 378 -10.87 -13.67 -53.35
CA GLU A 378 -9.72 -13.77 -52.45
C GLU A 378 -9.49 -12.44 -51.72
N GLU A 379 -9.59 -11.32 -52.44
CA GLU A 379 -9.45 -9.99 -51.85
C GLU A 379 -10.56 -9.69 -50.83
N ALA A 380 -11.83 -9.98 -51.16
CA ALA A 380 -12.95 -9.86 -50.24
C ALA A 380 -12.77 -10.76 -48.99
N GLY A 381 -12.24 -11.97 -49.16
CA GLY A 381 -11.86 -12.86 -48.06
C GLY A 381 -10.83 -12.24 -47.12
N LEU A 382 -9.77 -11.64 -47.66
CA LEU A 382 -8.76 -10.93 -46.89
C LEU A 382 -9.32 -9.69 -46.19
N GLN A 383 -10.24 -8.96 -46.83
CA GLN A 383 -10.94 -7.83 -46.22
C GLN A 383 -11.83 -8.26 -45.05
N ARG A 384 -12.59 -9.36 -45.21
CA ARG A 384 -13.41 -9.95 -44.13
C ARG A 384 -12.56 -10.42 -42.97
N GLN A 385 -11.42 -11.04 -43.24
CA GLN A 385 -10.50 -11.51 -42.18
C GLN A 385 -9.90 -10.34 -41.40
N ARG A 386 -9.50 -9.26 -42.08
CA ARG A 386 -9.03 -8.01 -41.44
C ARG A 386 -10.14 -7.35 -40.61
N ALA A 387 -11.37 -7.32 -41.12
CA ALA A 387 -12.53 -6.79 -40.40
C ALA A 387 -12.82 -7.60 -39.11
N LEU A 388 -12.78 -8.92 -39.19
CA LEU A 388 -12.91 -9.82 -38.04
C LEU A 388 -11.82 -9.58 -36.99
N GLU A 389 -10.57 -9.41 -37.43
CA GLU A 389 -9.45 -9.15 -36.52
C GLU A 389 -9.60 -7.80 -35.80
N LEU A 390 -10.08 -6.78 -36.50
CA LEU A 390 -10.39 -5.48 -35.92
C LEU A 390 -11.52 -5.56 -34.90
N LEU A 391 -12.61 -6.27 -35.23
CA LEU A 391 -13.72 -6.53 -34.32
C LEU A 391 -13.22 -7.25 -33.06
N TYR A 392 -12.41 -8.29 -33.22
CA TYR A 392 -11.84 -9.04 -32.10
C TYR A 392 -11.00 -8.14 -31.20
N LYS A 393 -10.08 -7.35 -31.77
CA LYS A 393 -9.26 -6.39 -31.02
C LYS A 393 -10.13 -5.39 -30.26
N LYS A 394 -11.18 -4.85 -30.89
CA LYS A 394 -12.08 -3.89 -30.27
C LYS A 394 -12.91 -4.51 -29.14
N ILE A 395 -13.46 -5.71 -29.34
CA ILE A 395 -14.18 -6.47 -28.30
C ILE A 395 -13.25 -6.76 -27.12
N ARG A 396 -12.04 -7.26 -27.40
CA ARG A 396 -11.04 -7.51 -26.37
C ARG A 396 -10.72 -6.24 -25.59
N ASN A 397 -10.51 -5.11 -26.25
CA ASN A 397 -10.26 -3.83 -25.58
C ASN A 397 -11.44 -3.37 -24.71
N LEU A 398 -12.68 -3.59 -25.16
CA LEU A 398 -13.88 -3.30 -24.37
C LEU A 398 -13.99 -4.21 -23.14
N GLN A 399 -13.68 -5.51 -23.28
CA GLN A 399 -13.61 -6.45 -22.15
C GLN A 399 -12.61 -5.99 -21.10
N HIS A 400 -11.35 -5.68 -21.48
CA HIS A 400 -10.35 -5.18 -20.53
C HIS A 400 -10.74 -3.83 -19.90
N ARG A 401 -11.49 -2.99 -20.63
CA ARG A 401 -12.00 -1.72 -20.07
C ARG A 401 -13.15 -1.95 -19.09
N LEU A 402 -13.98 -2.95 -19.35
CA LEU A 402 -15.07 -3.36 -18.45
C LEU A 402 -14.50 -3.97 -17.17
N GLU A 403 -13.58 -4.93 -17.28
CA GLU A 403 -12.93 -5.60 -16.14
C GLU A 403 -12.27 -4.58 -15.19
N ARG A 404 -11.53 -3.61 -15.75
CA ARG A 404 -10.93 -2.52 -14.94
C ARG A 404 -11.99 -1.65 -14.26
N LYS A 405 -13.13 -1.38 -14.90
CA LYS A 405 -14.22 -0.62 -14.29
C LYS A 405 -14.90 -1.43 -13.18
N GLU A 406 -15.08 -2.73 -13.37
CA GLU A 406 -15.63 -3.63 -12.34
C GLU A 406 -14.70 -3.73 -11.13
N GLU A 407 -13.39 -3.79 -11.33
CA GLU A 407 -12.41 -3.76 -10.25
C GLU A 407 -12.48 -2.44 -9.46
N MET A 408 -12.50 -1.30 -10.15
CA MET A 408 -12.71 0.00 -9.48
C MET A 408 -14.03 0.06 -8.71
N LEU A 409 -15.12 -0.52 -9.25
CA LEU A 409 -16.39 -0.57 -8.54
C LEU A 409 -16.32 -1.41 -7.27
N LYS A 410 -15.61 -2.54 -7.28
CA LYS A 410 -15.37 -3.35 -6.08
C LYS A 410 -14.60 -2.56 -5.01
N ASP A 411 -13.62 -1.75 -5.42
CA ASP A 411 -12.88 -0.89 -4.49
C ASP A 411 -13.79 0.18 -3.86
N TYR A 412 -14.71 0.76 -4.65
CA TYR A 412 -15.71 1.70 -4.14
C TYR A 412 -16.71 1.03 -3.19
N GLU A 413 -17.17 -0.19 -3.50
CA GLU A 413 -17.99 -0.99 -2.60
C GLU A 413 -17.24 -1.23 -1.27
N GLY A 414 -15.99 -1.68 -1.33
CA GLY A 414 -15.16 -1.84 -0.12
C GLY A 414 -15.02 -0.56 0.71
N SER A 415 -14.81 0.58 0.05
CA SER A 415 -14.72 1.90 0.70
C SER A 415 -16.05 2.32 1.35
N MET A 416 -17.18 2.02 0.70
CA MET A 416 -18.52 2.27 1.23
C MET A 416 -18.83 1.39 2.45
N GLU A 417 -18.45 0.12 2.41
CA GLU A 417 -18.53 -0.80 3.55
C GLU A 417 -17.72 -0.29 4.75
N GLN A 418 -16.48 0.16 4.51
CA GLN A 418 -15.66 0.77 5.56
C GLN A 418 -16.30 2.04 6.13
N LEU A 419 -16.86 2.90 5.28
CA LEU A 419 -17.56 4.11 5.73
C LEU A 419 -18.76 3.77 6.63
N ARG A 420 -19.53 2.72 6.29
CA ARG A 420 -20.64 2.24 7.13
C ARG A 420 -20.15 1.74 8.50
N GLN A 421 -19.04 1.00 8.53
CA GLN A 421 -18.43 0.53 9.78
C GLN A 421 -17.94 1.71 10.64
N ASN A 422 -17.26 2.68 10.02
CA ASN A 422 -16.80 3.89 10.68
C ASN A 422 -17.97 4.68 11.26
N GLN A 423 -19.06 4.85 10.50
CA GLN A 423 -20.27 5.52 10.98
C GLN A 423 -20.89 4.78 12.17
N ALA A 424 -20.93 3.45 12.16
CA ALA A 424 -21.41 2.67 13.29
C ALA A 424 -20.51 2.82 14.52
N SER A 425 -19.18 2.85 14.35
CA SER A 425 -18.24 3.08 15.44
C SER A 425 -18.37 4.49 16.05
N LEU A 426 -18.58 5.50 15.20
CA LEU A 426 -18.81 6.87 15.64
C LEU A 426 -20.08 6.98 16.49
N ARG A 427 -21.17 6.31 16.09
CA ARG A 427 -22.42 6.30 16.87
C ARG A 427 -22.21 5.67 18.25
N ARG A 428 -21.46 4.57 18.35
CA ARG A 428 -21.13 3.96 19.65
C ARG A 428 -20.31 4.91 20.52
N CYS A 429 -19.30 5.57 19.94
CA CYS A 429 -18.50 6.54 20.65
C CYS A 429 -19.35 7.74 21.14
N GLN A 430 -20.30 8.20 20.32
CA GLN A 430 -21.25 9.25 20.73
C GLN A 430 -22.16 8.81 21.88
N GLU A 431 -22.66 7.59 21.85
CA GLU A 431 -23.44 7.00 22.95
C GLU A 431 -22.60 6.89 24.23
N GLU A 432 -21.36 6.42 24.13
CA GLU A 432 -20.41 6.35 25.26
C GLU A 432 -20.13 7.75 25.85
N MET A 433 -19.91 8.75 24.99
CA MET A 433 -19.72 10.14 25.43
C MET A 433 -20.96 10.67 26.16
N SER A 434 -22.16 10.45 25.63
CA SER A 434 -23.41 10.84 26.29
C SER A 434 -23.56 10.18 27.66
N ASN A 435 -23.23 8.89 27.78
CA ASN A 435 -23.29 8.17 29.05
C ASN A 435 -22.29 8.72 30.08
N LEU A 436 -21.08 9.09 29.63
CA LEU A 436 -20.07 9.70 30.50
C LEU A 436 -20.46 11.12 30.93
N GLU A 437 -21.10 11.89 30.05
CA GLU A 437 -21.67 13.20 30.40
C GLU A 437 -22.74 13.05 31.49
N ASP A 438 -23.65 12.09 31.35
CA ASP A 438 -24.69 11.79 32.35
C ASP A 438 -24.08 11.33 33.68
N GLU A 439 -23.03 10.50 33.66
CA GLU A 439 -22.31 10.08 34.87
C GLU A 439 -21.61 11.26 35.54
N ALA A 440 -20.93 12.12 34.77
CA ALA A 440 -20.27 13.31 35.29
C ALA A 440 -21.28 14.28 35.94
N HIS A 441 -22.48 14.43 35.36
CA HIS A 441 -23.56 15.20 35.95
C HIS A 441 -24.04 14.60 37.28
N ARG A 442 -24.28 13.27 37.32
CA ARG A 442 -24.66 12.57 38.55
C ARG A 442 -23.60 12.71 39.65
N GLU A 443 -22.33 12.50 39.32
CA GLU A 443 -21.23 12.71 40.27
C GLU A 443 -21.15 14.16 40.77
N ALA A 444 -21.43 15.14 39.91
CA ALA A 444 -21.42 16.55 40.30
C ALA A 444 -22.54 16.86 41.31
N GLU A 445 -23.73 16.30 41.11
CA GLU A 445 -24.85 16.39 42.05
C GLU A 445 -24.51 15.74 43.40
N GLU A 446 -23.95 14.52 43.38
CA GLU A 446 -23.51 13.84 44.60
C GLU A 446 -22.44 14.65 45.35
N LYS A 447 -21.44 15.18 44.63
CA LYS A 447 -20.40 16.04 45.21
C LYS A 447 -21.01 17.30 45.84
N ALA A 448 -22.04 17.89 45.23
CA ALA A 448 -22.74 19.04 45.79
C ALA A 448 -23.49 18.68 47.09
N LEU A 449 -24.22 17.56 47.11
CA LEU A 449 -24.92 17.07 48.30
C LEU A 449 -23.96 16.75 49.44
N LEU A 450 -22.82 16.11 49.14
CA LEU A 450 -21.79 15.79 50.13
C LEU A 450 -21.15 17.05 50.72
N ARG A 451 -20.89 18.07 49.89
CA ARG A 451 -20.40 19.38 50.36
C ARG A 451 -21.40 20.03 51.31
N GLU A 452 -22.68 20.02 50.96
CA GLU A 452 -23.72 20.59 51.83
C GLU A 452 -23.82 19.83 53.17
N ALA A 453 -23.76 18.50 53.14
CA ALA A 453 -23.75 17.68 54.36
C ALA A 453 -22.50 17.97 55.22
N LEU A 454 -21.34 18.13 54.60
CA LEU A 454 -20.11 18.51 55.28
C LEU A 454 -20.23 19.88 55.94
N GLU A 455 -20.75 20.89 55.24
CA GLU A 455 -20.98 22.23 55.80
C GLU A 455 -21.94 22.18 56.99
N ARG A 456 -23.05 21.44 56.89
CA ARG A 456 -24.01 21.26 57.99
C ARG A 456 -23.35 20.64 59.23
N THR A 457 -22.54 19.58 59.05
CA THR A 457 -21.84 18.92 60.17
C THR A 457 -20.76 19.81 60.79
N GLN A 458 -20.04 20.61 59.98
CA GLN A 458 -19.09 21.59 60.48
C GLN A 458 -19.78 22.67 61.33
N LEU A 459 -20.92 23.20 60.88
CA LEU A 459 -21.71 24.17 61.63
C LEU A 459 -22.20 23.59 62.97
N GLN A 460 -22.69 22.34 62.97
CA GLN A 460 -23.08 21.64 64.21
C GLN A 460 -21.89 21.48 65.17
N LEU A 461 -20.74 21.05 64.66
CA LEU A 461 -19.52 20.89 65.45
C LEU A 461 -19.06 22.23 66.06
N GLU A 462 -19.13 23.32 65.30
CA GLU A 462 -18.83 24.65 65.80
C GLU A 462 -19.77 25.09 66.92
N GLN A 463 -21.08 24.87 66.75
CA GLN A 463 -22.07 25.14 67.78
C GLN A 463 -21.79 24.33 69.05
N GLU A 464 -21.51 23.03 68.94
CA GLU A 464 -21.12 22.20 70.08
C GLU A 464 -19.84 22.70 70.74
N LYS A 465 -18.81 23.06 69.97
CA LYS A 465 -17.56 23.64 70.50
C LYS A 465 -17.85 24.92 71.29
N ARG A 466 -18.73 25.79 70.78
CA ARG A 466 -19.16 27.01 71.49
C ARG A 466 -19.89 26.68 72.79
N LEU A 467 -20.87 25.76 72.76
CA LEU A 467 -21.60 25.32 73.95
C LEU A 467 -20.68 24.67 74.99
N ARG A 468 -19.75 23.81 74.59
CA ARG A 468 -18.75 23.20 75.48
C ARG A 468 -17.85 24.26 76.12
N ARG A 469 -17.44 25.30 75.39
CA ARG A 469 -16.68 26.43 75.96
C ARG A 469 -17.49 27.19 77.01
N VAL A 470 -18.77 27.46 76.73
CA VAL A 470 -19.69 28.11 77.69
C VAL A 470 -19.88 27.25 78.94
N ALA A 471 -20.15 25.95 78.78
CA ALA A 471 -20.31 25.02 79.90
C ALA A 471 -19.05 24.89 80.77
N LYS A 472 -17.85 24.92 80.16
CA LYS A 472 -16.58 24.95 80.90
C LYS A 472 -16.42 26.22 81.74
N ARG A 473 -16.89 27.37 81.24
CA ARG A 473 -16.85 28.65 81.98
C ARG A 473 -17.84 28.72 83.15
N HIS A 474 -18.94 27.97 83.10
CA HIS A 474 -19.95 27.90 84.18
C HIS A 474 -19.61 26.86 85.26
N LYS A 475 -18.58 26.03 85.07
CA LYS A 475 -18.08 25.03 86.03
C LYS A 475 -16.93 25.53 86.91
N VAL A 476 -16.53 26.79 86.75
CA VAL A 476 -15.59 27.54 87.60
C VAL A 476 -16.42 28.55 88.38
#